data_AF-A0A1Y4TE48-F1
#
_entry.id   AF-A0A1Y4TE48-F1
#
_cell.length_a   1.000
_cell.length_b   1.000
_cell.length_c   1.000
_cell.angle_alpha   90.00
_cell.angle_beta   90.00
_cell.angle_gamma   90.00
#
_symmetry.space_group_name_H-M   'P 1'
#
loop_
_entity.id
_entity.type
_entity.pdbx_description
1 polymer ?
#
loop_
_entity_poly.entity_id
_entity_poly.type
_entity_poly.pdbx_seq_one_letter_code
_entity_poly.pdbx_strand_id
1 'polypeptide(L)'
;MLERTSRVKECCGAVSQLHDMGYAAFILRYRTGHDLKDNANYEDLVRAVQFITDHADELGVQAEDYALVGHSAGGQLCGIFGTDRMGYSNYGLPKPGALLLAYPIVNYMYSKPCFFYVYDGAEAGDYLAPGDYYYNVELAAEVTANFPPTYHWYGRNDKTLGLIFQPLQSPALDRALERNGVMHQMVVYENAPHGVGVGTGTDAEGWLYDAADFWEEAVAAQAE
;
A
#
# COMPACT_ATOMS: atom_id res chain seq x y z
N MET A 1 -14.65 -10.71 -12.02
CA MET A 1 -13.22 -11.03 -12.30
C MET A 1 -12.30 -10.34 -11.29
N LEU A 2 -12.44 -9.02 -11.10
CA LEU A 2 -11.72 -8.24 -10.08
C LEU A 2 -11.89 -8.75 -8.63
N GLU A 3 -13.11 -9.11 -8.21
CA GLU A 3 -13.33 -9.67 -6.86
C GLU A 3 -12.60 -11.00 -6.61
N ARG A 4 -12.45 -11.85 -7.63
CA ARG A 4 -11.79 -13.15 -7.47
C ARG A 4 -10.28 -12.99 -7.34
N THR A 5 -9.67 -12.05 -8.08
CA THR A 5 -8.24 -11.74 -7.95
C THR A 5 -7.94 -11.10 -6.61
N SER A 6 -8.61 -9.99 -6.28
CA SER A 6 -8.37 -9.23 -5.04
C SER A 6 -8.65 -10.04 -3.78
N ARG A 7 -9.79 -10.72 -3.71
CA ARG A 7 -10.16 -11.48 -2.52
C ARG A 7 -9.35 -12.76 -2.36
N VAL A 8 -9.24 -13.57 -3.42
CA VAL A 8 -8.69 -14.92 -3.30
C VAL A 8 -7.17 -14.94 -3.47
N LYS A 9 -6.65 -14.29 -4.52
CA LYS A 9 -5.20 -14.36 -4.82
C LYS A 9 -4.38 -13.41 -3.97
N GLU A 10 -4.84 -12.17 -3.82
CA GLU A 10 -4.11 -11.16 -3.06
C GLU A 10 -4.38 -11.33 -1.57
N CYS A 11 -5.62 -11.10 -1.12
CA CYS A 11 -5.92 -11.04 0.32
C CYS A 11 -5.87 -12.41 1.01
N CYS A 12 -6.65 -13.40 0.56
CA CYS A 12 -6.66 -14.72 1.21
C CYS A 12 -5.31 -15.43 1.08
N GLY A 13 -4.61 -15.28 -0.04
CA GLY A 13 -3.26 -15.81 -0.23
C GLY A 13 -2.26 -15.22 0.76
N ALA A 14 -2.20 -13.88 0.86
CA ALA A 14 -1.29 -13.19 1.76
C ALA A 14 -1.59 -13.52 3.23
N VAL A 15 -2.86 -13.47 3.63
CA VAL A 15 -3.27 -13.82 5.01
C VAL A 15 -2.93 -15.27 5.35
N SER A 16 -3.12 -16.21 4.42
CA SER A 16 -2.73 -17.60 4.66
C SER A 16 -1.23 -17.73 4.90
N GLN A 17 -0.40 -17.12 4.05
CA GLN A 17 1.06 -17.19 4.20
C GLN A 17 1.54 -16.52 5.49
N LEU A 18 1.02 -15.33 5.82
CA LEU A 18 1.34 -14.64 7.07
C LEU A 18 0.92 -15.45 8.30
N HIS A 19 -0.25 -16.11 8.23
CA HIS A 19 -0.70 -16.98 9.30
C HIS A 19 0.23 -18.20 9.47
N ASP A 20 0.68 -18.79 8.37
CA ASP A 20 1.65 -19.90 8.41
C ASP A 20 3.02 -19.46 8.98
N MET A 21 3.37 -18.18 8.86
CA MET A 21 4.55 -17.57 9.51
C MET A 21 4.32 -17.22 11.00
N GLY A 22 3.09 -17.32 11.50
CA GLY A 22 2.75 -17.03 12.90
C GLY A 22 2.18 -15.64 13.17
N TYR A 23 1.89 -14.83 12.13
CA TYR A 23 1.30 -13.51 12.31
C TYR A 23 -0.23 -13.57 12.39
N ALA A 24 -0.81 -12.71 13.23
CA ALA A 24 -2.21 -12.34 13.12
C ALA A 24 -2.39 -11.41 11.90
N ALA A 25 -3.32 -11.75 11.00
CA ALA A 25 -3.52 -10.99 9.77
C ALA A 25 -5.01 -10.75 9.49
N PHE A 26 -5.31 -9.53 9.06
CA PHE A 26 -6.68 -9.05 8.83
C PHE A 26 -6.86 -8.65 7.36
N ILE A 27 -8.03 -8.96 6.79
CA ILE A 27 -8.39 -8.52 5.43
C ILE A 27 -9.25 -7.26 5.54
N LEU A 28 -8.73 -6.14 5.03
CA LEU A 28 -9.52 -4.92 4.85
C LEU A 28 -10.35 -5.01 3.57
N ARG A 29 -11.68 -5.02 3.72
CA ARG A 29 -12.63 -4.80 2.63
C ARG A 29 -13.04 -3.33 2.59
N TYR A 30 -12.19 -2.49 2.01
CA TYR A 30 -12.49 -1.07 1.84
C TYR A 30 -13.53 -0.84 0.73
N ARG A 31 -14.25 0.28 0.81
CA ARG A 31 -15.28 0.69 -0.16
C ARG A 31 -14.68 0.94 -1.54
N THR A 32 -15.41 0.53 -2.57
CA THR A 32 -14.98 0.66 -3.98
C THR A 32 -16.19 1.00 -4.87
N GLY A 33 -15.94 1.33 -6.15
CA GLY A 33 -17.00 1.60 -7.10
C GLY A 33 -17.79 2.86 -6.78
N HIS A 34 -19.11 2.77 -6.67
CA HIS A 34 -19.98 3.93 -6.41
C HIS A 34 -19.83 4.50 -5.00
N ASP A 35 -19.24 3.75 -4.07
CA ASP A 35 -19.07 4.15 -2.67
C ASP A 35 -17.70 4.81 -2.40
N LEU A 36 -16.95 5.16 -3.45
CA LEU A 36 -15.54 5.61 -3.36
C LEU A 36 -15.39 7.13 -3.12
N LYS A 37 -16.52 7.86 -3.04
CA LYS A 37 -16.55 9.31 -2.85
C LYS A 37 -15.85 9.73 -1.55
N ASP A 38 -15.24 10.91 -1.55
CA ASP A 38 -14.72 11.59 -0.34
C ASP A 38 -13.70 10.72 0.42
N ASN A 39 -12.77 10.09 -0.31
CA ASN A 39 -11.74 9.20 0.24
C ASN A 39 -12.28 8.01 1.04
N ALA A 40 -13.50 7.56 0.76
CA ALA A 40 -14.15 6.50 1.52
C ALA A 40 -13.28 5.24 1.74
N ASN A 41 -12.53 4.84 0.72
CA ASN A 41 -11.58 3.72 0.76
C ASN A 41 -10.41 3.95 1.72
N TYR A 42 -9.85 5.16 1.71
CA TYR A 42 -8.74 5.53 2.60
C TYR A 42 -9.22 5.65 4.05
N GLU A 43 -10.38 6.26 4.26
CA GLU A 43 -11.03 6.35 5.57
C GLU A 43 -11.36 4.98 6.16
N ASP A 44 -11.65 3.97 5.33
CA ASP A 44 -11.82 2.59 5.79
C ASP A 44 -10.49 1.99 6.28
N LEU A 45 -9.36 2.31 5.64
CA LEU A 45 -8.04 1.89 6.11
C LEU A 45 -7.71 2.51 7.47
N VAL A 46 -7.89 3.83 7.60
CA VAL A 46 -7.63 4.56 8.85
C VAL A 46 -8.47 3.97 9.99
N ARG A 47 -9.78 3.78 9.77
CA ARG A 47 -10.67 3.18 10.79
C ARG A 47 -10.32 1.75 11.12
N ALA A 48 -9.84 0.96 10.16
CA ALA A 48 -9.45 -0.41 10.41
C ALA A 48 -8.22 -0.48 11.33
N VAL A 49 -7.20 0.35 11.07
CA VAL A 49 -6.04 0.46 11.95
C VAL A 49 -6.47 0.94 13.34
N GLN A 50 -7.28 2.00 13.42
CA GLN A 50 -7.82 2.49 14.69
C GLN A 50 -8.55 1.41 15.48
N PHE A 51 -9.45 0.66 14.83
CA PHE A 51 -10.19 -0.42 15.47
C PHE A 51 -9.24 -1.51 16.01
N ILE A 52 -8.24 -1.91 15.23
CA ILE A 52 -7.28 -2.93 15.66
C ILE A 52 -6.45 -2.42 16.84
N THR A 53 -6.00 -1.17 16.80
CA THR A 53 -5.26 -0.52 17.89
C THR A 53 -6.10 -0.43 19.17
N ASP A 54 -7.37 0.00 19.07
CA ASP A 54 -8.27 0.15 20.23
C ASP A 54 -8.70 -1.18 20.85
N HIS A 55 -8.67 -2.26 20.06
CA HIS A 55 -9.08 -3.61 20.46
C HIS A 55 -7.91 -4.60 20.50
N ALA A 56 -6.67 -4.13 20.58
CA ALA A 56 -5.47 -4.97 20.49
C ALA A 56 -5.46 -6.11 21.53
N ASP A 57 -5.85 -5.81 22.78
CA ASP A 57 -5.97 -6.79 23.86
C ASP A 57 -7.04 -7.85 23.58
N GLU A 58 -8.19 -7.45 23.04
CA GLU A 58 -9.29 -8.36 22.69
C GLU A 58 -8.90 -9.28 21.53
N LEU A 59 -8.18 -8.72 20.55
CA LEU A 59 -7.73 -9.42 19.36
C LEU A 59 -6.47 -10.27 19.62
N GLY A 60 -5.78 -10.05 20.75
CA GLY A 60 -4.54 -10.74 21.10
C GLY A 60 -3.38 -10.37 20.17
N VAL A 61 -3.28 -9.10 19.76
CA VAL A 61 -2.27 -8.59 18.83
C VAL A 61 -1.49 -7.42 19.45
N GLN A 62 -0.29 -7.17 18.93
CA GLN A 62 0.45 -5.94 19.22
C GLN A 62 -0.08 -4.79 18.35
N ALA A 63 -0.21 -3.60 18.93
CA ALA A 63 -0.67 -2.41 18.22
C ALA A 63 0.49 -1.68 17.52
N GLU A 64 1.71 -1.85 18.03
CA GLU A 64 2.95 -1.30 17.51
C GLU A 64 3.58 -2.23 16.46
N ASP A 65 4.50 -1.66 15.69
CA ASP A 65 5.39 -2.39 14.78
C ASP A 65 4.68 -3.29 13.75
N TYR A 66 3.38 -3.14 13.55
CA TYR A 66 2.60 -3.89 12.55
C TYR A 66 3.02 -3.55 11.12
N ALA A 67 2.82 -4.51 10.21
CA ALA A 67 2.98 -4.29 8.78
C ALA A 67 1.65 -3.96 8.10
N LEU A 68 1.68 -3.05 7.12
CA LEU A 68 0.61 -2.88 6.15
C LEU A 68 0.99 -3.55 4.83
N VAL A 69 0.21 -4.57 4.44
CA VAL A 69 0.39 -5.29 3.18
C VAL A 69 -0.60 -4.80 2.14
N GLY A 70 -0.08 -4.23 1.04
CA GLY A 70 -0.91 -3.61 0.01
C GLY A 70 -0.55 -4.09 -1.39
N HIS A 71 -1.56 -4.38 -2.21
CA HIS A 71 -1.40 -4.75 -3.61
C HIS A 71 -1.97 -3.67 -4.52
N SER A 72 -1.27 -3.28 -5.59
CA SER A 72 -1.78 -2.33 -6.59
C SER A 72 -2.32 -1.03 -5.97
N ALA A 73 -3.62 -0.72 -6.15
CA ALA A 73 -4.29 0.42 -5.52
C ALA A 73 -4.30 0.33 -3.98
N GLY A 74 -4.38 -0.86 -3.40
CA GLY A 74 -4.23 -1.04 -1.95
C GLY A 74 -2.81 -0.70 -1.48
N GLY A 75 -1.79 -0.99 -2.31
CA GLY A 75 -0.42 -0.56 -2.05
C GLY A 75 -0.27 0.96 -1.99
N GLN A 76 -1.05 1.68 -2.79
CA GLN A 76 -1.12 3.13 -2.69
C GLN A 76 -1.70 3.58 -1.35
N LEU A 77 -2.83 3.01 -0.91
CA LEU A 77 -3.46 3.39 0.36
C LEU A 77 -2.51 3.15 1.55
N CYS A 78 -1.81 2.02 1.56
CA CYS A 78 -0.76 1.73 2.54
C CYS A 78 0.36 2.79 2.50
N GLY A 79 0.81 3.17 1.30
CA GLY A 79 1.78 4.25 1.13
C GLY A 79 1.30 5.60 1.64
N ILE A 80 0.04 5.97 1.37
CA ILE A 80 -0.54 7.25 1.80
C ILE A 80 -0.57 7.30 3.33
N PHE A 81 -0.89 6.17 3.96
CA PHE A 81 -0.88 6.03 5.42
C PHE A 81 0.50 6.24 6.05
N GLY A 82 1.59 6.14 5.28
CA GLY A 82 2.95 6.48 5.71
C GLY A 82 3.35 7.95 5.55
N THR A 83 2.55 8.77 4.85
CA THR A 83 2.91 10.17 4.54
C THR A 83 2.66 11.12 5.72
N ASP A 84 3.38 12.25 5.80
CA ASP A 84 3.08 13.27 6.82
C ASP A 84 1.76 14.01 6.55
N ARG A 85 1.33 14.10 5.29
CA ARG A 85 0.11 14.82 4.87
C ARG A 85 -1.17 14.13 5.32
N MET A 86 -1.25 12.81 5.13
CA MET A 86 -2.47 12.04 5.39
C MET A 86 -2.23 10.87 6.33
N GLY A 87 -1.00 10.55 6.72
CA GLY A 87 -0.70 9.28 7.38
C GLY A 87 -1.00 9.20 8.87
N TYR A 88 -0.53 8.10 9.47
CA TYR A 88 -0.77 7.66 10.86
C TYR A 88 -0.72 8.79 11.90
N SER A 89 0.23 9.71 11.77
CA SER A 89 0.46 10.80 12.73
C SER A 89 -0.71 11.78 12.81
N ASN A 90 -1.43 12.00 11.70
CA ASN A 90 -2.62 12.86 11.67
C ASN A 90 -3.81 12.28 12.43
N TYR A 91 -3.79 10.96 12.67
CA TYR A 91 -4.85 10.23 13.36
C TYR A 91 -4.44 9.79 14.76
N GLY A 92 -3.23 10.12 15.23
CA GLY A 92 -2.72 9.64 16.52
C GLY A 92 -2.49 8.12 16.56
N LEU A 93 -2.31 7.50 15.40
CA LEU A 93 -2.11 6.06 15.26
C LEU A 93 -0.62 5.69 15.30
N PRO A 94 -0.28 4.46 15.73
CA PRO A 94 1.10 3.99 15.72
C PRO A 94 1.66 3.94 14.30
N LYS A 95 2.92 4.34 14.14
CA LYS A 95 3.67 4.19 12.89
C LYS A 95 3.76 2.71 12.52
N PRO A 96 3.47 2.31 11.26
CA PRO A 96 3.74 0.94 10.81
C PRO A 96 5.22 0.59 10.95
N GLY A 97 5.53 -0.62 11.39
CA GLY A 97 6.90 -1.15 11.40
C GLY A 97 7.45 -1.30 9.98
N ALA A 98 6.58 -1.69 9.03
CA ALA A 98 6.91 -1.73 7.60
C ALA A 98 5.67 -1.58 6.69
N LEU A 99 5.90 -1.13 5.47
CA LEU A 99 4.96 -1.24 4.34
C LEU A 99 5.45 -2.33 3.39
N LEU A 100 4.60 -3.33 3.10
CA LEU A 100 4.92 -4.44 2.20
C LEU A 100 4.04 -4.34 0.95
N LEU A 101 4.63 -3.85 -0.14
CA LEU A 101 3.88 -3.35 -1.30
C LEU A 101 4.12 -4.20 -2.55
N ALA A 102 3.09 -4.89 -3.02
CA ALA A 102 3.10 -5.64 -4.26
C ALA A 102 2.59 -4.80 -5.43
N TYR A 103 3.44 -4.60 -6.44
CA TYR A 103 3.17 -3.82 -7.66
C TYR A 103 2.36 -2.54 -7.40
N PRO A 104 2.79 -1.70 -6.43
CA PRO A 104 1.98 -0.60 -5.94
C PRO A 104 1.73 0.44 -7.03
N ILE A 105 0.55 1.03 -6.99
CA ILE A 105 0.34 2.31 -7.66
C ILE A 105 0.95 3.39 -6.76
N VAL A 106 1.85 4.19 -7.31
CA VAL A 106 2.54 5.31 -6.61
C VAL A 106 2.01 6.64 -7.13
N ASN A 107 1.61 6.69 -8.40
CA ASN A 107 1.10 7.89 -9.05
C ASN A 107 -0.03 7.56 -10.03
N TYR A 108 -1.16 8.25 -9.90
CA TYR A 108 -2.35 8.12 -10.77
C TYR A 108 -2.41 9.14 -11.91
N MET A 109 -1.29 9.73 -12.32
CA MET A 109 -1.21 10.87 -13.25
C MET A 109 -2.28 10.90 -14.35
N TYR A 110 -2.51 9.78 -15.06
CA TYR A 110 -3.49 9.70 -16.15
C TYR A 110 -4.94 9.42 -15.71
N SER A 111 -5.16 8.86 -14.52
CA SER A 111 -6.48 8.50 -14.00
C SER A 111 -7.06 9.53 -13.03
N LYS A 112 -6.29 10.54 -12.58
CA LYS A 112 -6.78 11.63 -11.70
C LYS A 112 -8.09 12.25 -12.21
N PRO A 113 -8.25 12.64 -13.50
CA PRO A 113 -9.50 13.20 -13.99
C PRO A 113 -10.67 12.22 -13.90
N CYS A 114 -10.45 10.94 -14.20
CA CYS A 114 -11.49 9.92 -14.06
C CYS A 114 -11.96 9.82 -12.61
N PHE A 115 -11.04 9.85 -11.65
CA PHE A 115 -11.42 9.80 -10.23
C PHE A 115 -12.26 11.00 -9.80
N PHE A 116 -11.79 12.19 -10.15
CA PHE A 116 -12.43 13.44 -9.77
C PHE A 116 -13.85 13.60 -10.35
N TYR A 117 -14.03 13.35 -11.65
CA TYR A 117 -15.33 13.55 -12.31
C TYR A 117 -16.30 12.38 -12.13
N VAL A 118 -15.81 11.13 -12.14
CA VAL A 118 -16.69 9.95 -12.12
C VAL A 118 -17.03 9.50 -10.70
N TYR A 119 -16.05 9.54 -9.78
CA TYR A 119 -16.24 9.01 -8.43
C TYR A 119 -16.53 10.12 -7.40
N ASP A 120 -15.90 11.29 -7.52
CA ASP A 120 -16.21 12.44 -6.63
C ASP A 120 -17.30 13.38 -7.17
N GLY A 121 -17.71 13.20 -8.43
CA GLY A 121 -18.83 13.92 -9.02
C GLY A 121 -18.56 15.40 -9.26
N ALA A 122 -17.29 15.77 -9.50
CA ALA A 122 -16.91 17.13 -9.85
C ALA A 122 -17.63 17.64 -11.12
N GLU A 123 -17.85 18.95 -11.20
CA GLU A 123 -18.48 19.60 -12.35
C GLU A 123 -17.46 20.34 -13.22
N ALA A 124 -17.83 20.65 -14.47
CA ALA A 124 -16.97 21.40 -15.38
C ALA A 124 -16.70 22.81 -14.83
N GLY A 125 -15.46 23.08 -14.46
CA GLY A 125 -15.05 24.33 -13.80
C GLY A 125 -14.49 24.10 -12.40
N ASP A 126 -14.74 22.94 -11.81
CA ASP A 126 -14.02 22.50 -10.62
C ASP A 126 -12.57 22.24 -10.99
N TYR A 127 -11.66 22.88 -10.27
CA TYR A 127 -10.24 22.59 -10.44
C TYR A 127 -9.92 21.27 -9.76
N LEU A 128 -9.06 20.46 -10.38
CA LEU A 128 -8.25 19.45 -9.71
C LEU A 128 -7.30 20.19 -8.74
N ALA A 129 -7.85 20.83 -7.72
CA ALA A 129 -7.13 21.51 -6.66
C ALA A 129 -6.49 20.46 -5.74
N PRO A 130 -5.41 20.79 -5.02
CA PRO A 130 -4.74 19.89 -4.10
C PRO A 130 -5.57 19.73 -2.81
N GLY A 131 -6.75 19.16 -2.92
CA GLY A 131 -7.41 18.52 -1.78
C GLY A 131 -6.69 17.23 -1.46
N ASP A 132 -6.75 16.79 -0.21
CA ASP A 132 -6.17 15.54 0.28
C ASP A 132 -6.98 14.34 -0.21
N TYR A 133 -7.14 14.22 -1.53
CA TYR A 133 -7.74 13.06 -2.17
C TYR A 133 -6.68 11.99 -2.38
N TYR A 134 -7.02 10.73 -2.10
CA TYR A 134 -6.07 9.62 -2.19
C TYR A 134 -5.43 9.52 -3.58
N TYR A 135 -6.16 9.87 -4.65
CA TYR A 135 -5.63 9.83 -6.02
C TYR A 135 -4.77 11.04 -6.40
N ASN A 136 -4.80 12.11 -5.62
CA ASN A 136 -3.94 13.28 -5.82
C ASN A 136 -2.57 13.11 -5.15
N VAL A 137 -2.47 12.23 -4.14
CA VAL A 137 -1.21 11.90 -3.48
C VAL A 137 -0.26 11.19 -4.43
N GLU A 138 0.90 11.80 -4.64
CA GLU A 138 2.01 11.23 -5.39
C GLU A 138 3.04 10.73 -4.37
N LEU A 139 3.03 9.43 -4.07
CA LEU A 139 3.77 8.89 -2.93
C LEU A 139 5.25 9.26 -2.95
N ALA A 140 5.90 9.16 -4.11
CA ALA A 140 7.31 9.51 -4.27
C ALA A 140 7.63 10.98 -3.92
N ALA A 141 6.66 11.90 -4.01
CA ALA A 141 6.83 13.30 -3.64
C ALA A 141 6.57 13.58 -2.15
N GLU A 142 5.91 12.65 -1.45
CA GLU A 142 5.47 12.80 -0.05
C GLU A 142 6.33 11.95 0.91
N VAL A 143 7.34 11.22 0.40
CA VAL A 143 8.31 10.52 1.25
C VAL A 143 9.17 11.54 2.00
N THR A 144 9.18 11.41 3.32
CA THR A 144 10.06 12.13 4.25
C THR A 144 10.85 11.11 5.10
N ALA A 145 11.75 11.57 5.96
CA ALA A 145 12.46 10.68 6.90
C ALA A 145 11.53 9.94 7.88
N ASN A 146 10.28 10.43 8.07
CA ASN A 146 9.29 9.78 8.93
C ASN A 146 8.52 8.65 8.25
N PHE A 147 8.69 8.49 6.93
CA PHE A 147 8.01 7.46 6.16
C PHE A 147 8.40 6.06 6.70
N PRO A 148 7.48 5.08 6.77
CA PRO A 148 7.81 3.77 7.27
C PRO A 148 8.78 3.02 6.36
N PRO A 149 9.62 2.13 6.91
CA PRO A 149 10.41 1.19 6.13
C PRO A 149 9.55 0.48 5.08
N THR A 150 10.05 0.37 3.85
CA THR A 150 9.21 -0.08 2.72
C THR A 150 9.88 -1.18 1.91
N TYR A 151 9.27 -2.36 1.90
CA TYR A 151 9.53 -3.40 0.91
C TYR A 151 8.56 -3.23 -0.24
N HIS A 152 9.05 -3.19 -1.48
CA HIS A 152 8.17 -3.11 -2.64
C HIS A 152 8.71 -3.86 -3.84
N TRP A 153 7.81 -4.35 -4.68
CA TRP A 153 8.23 -5.06 -5.87
C TRP A 153 7.29 -4.84 -7.05
N TYR A 154 7.77 -5.07 -8.27
CA TYR A 154 6.93 -5.15 -9.46
C TYR A 154 7.55 -6.08 -10.51
N GLY A 155 6.73 -6.57 -11.45
CA GLY A 155 7.22 -7.36 -12.58
C GLY A 155 7.53 -6.49 -13.81
N ARG A 156 8.59 -6.80 -14.56
CA ARG A 156 8.90 -6.15 -15.85
C ARG A 156 7.82 -6.37 -16.89
N ASN A 157 7.13 -7.50 -16.82
CA ASN A 157 6.00 -7.82 -17.69
C ASN A 157 4.64 -7.31 -17.16
N ASP A 158 4.64 -6.44 -16.15
CA ASP A 158 3.44 -5.75 -15.67
C ASP A 158 2.98 -4.69 -16.69
N LYS A 159 2.00 -5.09 -17.51
CA LYS A 159 1.40 -4.21 -18.52
C LYS A 159 0.57 -3.08 -17.90
N THR A 160 -0.01 -3.28 -16.72
CA THR A 160 -0.83 -2.25 -16.06
C THR A 160 0.04 -1.09 -15.64
N LEU A 161 1.14 -1.36 -14.94
CA LEU A 161 2.13 -0.34 -14.56
C LEU A 161 2.81 0.28 -15.78
N GLY A 162 3.01 -0.51 -16.85
CA GLY A 162 3.45 0.01 -18.15
C GLY A 162 2.52 1.07 -18.75
N LEU A 163 1.20 0.87 -18.64
CA LEU A 163 0.18 1.82 -19.14
C LEU A 163 0.11 3.11 -18.32
N ILE A 164 0.40 3.05 -17.01
CA ILE A 164 0.40 4.22 -16.11
C ILE A 164 1.81 4.81 -15.90
N PHE A 165 2.69 4.62 -16.87
CA PHE A 165 4.07 5.11 -16.90
C PHE A 165 4.93 4.62 -15.72
N GLN A 166 5.43 3.41 -15.89
CA GLN A 166 6.25 2.66 -14.93
C GLN A 166 7.37 3.47 -14.23
N PRO A 167 8.11 4.40 -14.86
CA PRO A 167 9.16 5.17 -14.18
C PRO A 167 8.68 6.05 -13.02
N LEU A 168 7.39 6.42 -12.98
CA LEU A 168 6.75 7.16 -11.88
C LEU A 168 6.13 6.25 -10.81
N GLN A 169 6.28 4.94 -10.96
CA GLN A 169 5.76 3.94 -10.01
C GLN A 169 6.87 3.55 -9.02
N SER A 170 7.09 2.26 -8.76
CA SER A 170 8.13 1.79 -7.83
C SER A 170 9.51 2.44 -8.04
N PRO A 171 10.05 2.66 -9.25
CA PRO A 171 11.35 3.33 -9.39
C PRO A 171 11.39 4.77 -8.88
N ALA A 172 10.26 5.49 -8.89
CA ALA A 172 10.21 6.84 -8.32
C ALA A 172 10.11 6.78 -6.79
N LEU A 173 9.30 5.84 -6.26
CA LEU A 173 9.20 5.60 -4.81
C LEU A 173 10.54 5.19 -4.22
N ASP A 174 11.23 4.25 -4.85
CA ASP A 174 12.54 3.73 -4.44
C ASP A 174 13.59 4.85 -4.32
N ARG A 175 13.68 5.68 -5.38
CA ARG A 175 14.56 6.86 -5.37
C ARG A 175 14.20 7.86 -4.28
N ALA A 176 12.92 7.99 -3.92
CA ALA A 176 12.47 8.90 -2.87
C ALA A 176 12.80 8.35 -1.47
N LEU A 177 12.63 7.05 -1.24
CA LEU A 177 13.01 6.35 -0.02
C LEU A 177 14.52 6.48 0.23
N GLU A 178 15.33 6.14 -0.78
CA GLU A 178 16.80 6.29 -0.75
C GLU A 178 17.22 7.72 -0.40
N ARG A 179 16.66 8.72 -1.08
CA ARG A 179 17.01 10.14 -0.86
C ARG A 179 16.68 10.65 0.54
N ASN A 180 15.67 10.09 1.19
CA ASN A 180 15.24 10.48 2.53
C ASN A 180 15.83 9.60 3.64
N GLY A 181 16.70 8.63 3.29
CA GLY A 181 17.32 7.73 4.26
C GLY A 181 16.33 6.77 4.91
N VAL A 182 15.21 6.46 4.24
CA VAL A 182 14.23 5.50 4.73
C VAL A 182 14.68 4.10 4.33
N MET A 183 14.71 3.15 5.28
CA MET A 183 15.03 1.76 4.98
C MET A 183 14.09 1.20 3.91
N HIS A 184 14.66 0.60 2.87
CA HIS A 184 13.86 0.14 1.74
C HIS A 184 14.50 -1.05 1.02
N GLN A 185 13.65 -1.83 0.36
CA GLN A 185 14.07 -2.89 -0.55
C GLN A 185 13.14 -2.96 -1.75
N MET A 186 13.67 -2.69 -2.94
CA MET A 186 12.97 -2.89 -4.21
C MET A 186 13.39 -4.18 -4.90
N VAL A 187 12.41 -5.01 -5.24
CA VAL A 187 12.63 -6.19 -6.08
C VAL A 187 11.95 -6.04 -7.44
N VAL A 188 12.69 -6.33 -8.51
CA VAL A 188 12.17 -6.30 -9.88
C VAL A 188 12.21 -7.71 -10.46
N TYR A 189 11.05 -8.30 -10.68
CA TYR A 189 10.93 -9.65 -11.23
C TYR A 189 10.81 -9.61 -12.76
N GLU A 190 11.35 -10.59 -13.47
CA GLU A 190 11.23 -10.66 -14.94
C GLU A 190 9.81 -11.07 -15.35
N ASN A 191 9.30 -12.14 -14.74
CA ASN A 191 7.95 -12.63 -14.94
C ASN A 191 7.14 -12.54 -13.64
N ALA A 192 6.36 -11.47 -13.49
CA ALA A 192 5.34 -11.32 -12.46
C ALA A 192 4.26 -10.32 -12.95
N PRO A 193 3.27 -10.77 -13.74
CA PRO A 193 2.26 -9.86 -14.28
C PRO A 193 1.38 -9.25 -13.18
N HIS A 194 0.68 -8.16 -13.50
CA HIS A 194 -0.18 -7.48 -12.53
C HIS A 194 -1.25 -8.42 -11.93
N GLY A 195 -1.51 -8.29 -10.63
CA GLY A 195 -2.59 -9.03 -9.96
C GLY A 195 -2.28 -10.51 -9.70
N VAL A 196 -1.01 -10.87 -9.55
CA VAL A 196 -0.59 -12.24 -9.21
C VAL A 196 -0.66 -12.55 -7.71
N GLY A 197 -0.96 -11.56 -6.86
CA GLY A 197 -1.07 -11.74 -5.40
C GLY A 197 0.24 -12.20 -4.79
N VAL A 198 0.22 -13.36 -4.13
CA VAL A 198 1.42 -14.00 -3.54
C VAL A 198 2.44 -14.53 -4.58
N GLY A 199 2.22 -14.28 -5.87
CA GLY A 199 3.20 -14.59 -6.92
C GLY A 199 3.23 -16.04 -7.39
N THR A 200 2.25 -16.87 -7.01
CA THR A 200 2.21 -18.30 -7.38
C THR A 200 2.35 -18.53 -8.88
N GLY A 201 3.32 -19.35 -9.28
CA GLY A 201 3.63 -19.66 -10.67
C GLY A 201 4.38 -18.55 -11.42
N THR A 202 5.03 -17.64 -10.69
CA THR A 202 5.80 -16.51 -11.24
C THR A 202 7.15 -16.40 -10.52
N ASP A 203 8.01 -15.49 -10.97
CA ASP A 203 9.31 -15.26 -10.33
C ASP A 203 9.17 -14.60 -8.95
N ALA A 204 7.99 -14.04 -8.64
CA ALA A 204 7.65 -13.43 -7.36
C ALA A 204 7.10 -14.45 -6.34
N GLU A 205 7.09 -15.75 -6.66
CA GLU A 205 6.62 -16.74 -5.70
C GLU A 205 7.49 -16.72 -4.44
N GLY A 206 6.86 -16.52 -3.29
CA GLY A 206 7.56 -16.42 -2.00
C GLY A 206 7.96 -15.01 -1.58
N TRP A 207 7.65 -13.97 -2.37
CA TRP A 207 8.04 -12.59 -2.05
C TRP A 207 7.60 -12.12 -0.66
N LEU A 208 6.50 -12.68 -0.13
CA LEU A 208 5.95 -12.27 1.16
C LEU A 208 6.79 -12.80 2.34
N TYR A 209 7.52 -13.90 2.16
CA TYR A 209 8.50 -14.36 3.16
C TYR A 209 9.69 -13.39 3.21
N ASP A 210 10.24 -13.02 2.04
CA ASP A 210 11.33 -12.03 1.96
C ASP A 210 10.89 -10.67 2.54
N ALA A 211 9.63 -10.28 2.31
CA ALA A 211 9.06 -9.05 2.83
C ALA A 211 8.82 -9.10 4.35
N ALA A 212 8.51 -10.27 4.91
CA ALA A 212 8.40 -10.46 6.35
C ALA A 212 9.77 -10.43 7.03
N ASP A 213 10.81 -11.01 6.42
CA ASP A 213 12.18 -10.90 6.92
C ASP A 213 12.66 -9.43 6.93
N PHE A 214 12.37 -8.68 5.88
CA PHE A 214 12.63 -7.23 5.82
C PHE A 214 11.89 -6.48 6.95
N TRP A 215 10.64 -6.85 7.22
CA TRP A 215 9.85 -6.22 8.28
C TRP A 215 10.47 -6.45 9.66
N GLU A 216 10.84 -7.68 9.98
CA GLU A 216 11.51 -8.01 11.26
C GLU A 216 12.85 -7.29 11.41
N GLU A 217 13.65 -7.20 10.34
CA GLU A 217 14.90 -6.43 10.33
C GLU A 217 14.64 -4.93 10.58
N ALA A 218 13.62 -4.38 9.94
CA ALA A 218 13.25 -2.98 10.09
C ALA A 218 12.77 -2.62 11.50
N VAL A 219 12.06 -3.53 12.17
CA VAL A 219 11.64 -3.37 13.57
C VAL A 219 12.85 -3.47 14.50
N ALA A 220 13.73 -4.45 14.28
CA ALA A 220 14.95 -4.61 15.07
C ALA A 220 15.86 -3.37 14.99
N ALA A 221 16.04 -2.80 13.80
CA ALA A 221 16.89 -1.62 13.58
C ALA A 221 16.33 -0.33 14.22
N GLN A 222 15.03 -0.27 14.53
CA GLN A 222 14.40 0.86 15.21
C GLN A 222 14.48 0.77 16.74
N ALA A 223 14.80 -0.41 17.27
CA ALA A 223 14.93 -0.64 18.70
C ALA A 223 16.35 -0.35 19.25
N GLU A 224 17.33 -0.13 18.37
CA GLU A 224 18.73 0.21 18.69
C GLU A 224 18.97 1.73 18.82
#